data_AF-A0A798CWQ2-F1
#
_entry.id   AF-A0A798CWQ2-F1
#
_cell.length_a   1.000
_cell.length_b   1.000
_cell.length_c   1.000
_cell.angle_alpha   90.00
_cell.angle_beta   90.00
_cell.angle_gamma   90.00
#
_symmetry.space_group_name_H-M   'P 1'
#
loop_
_entity.id
_entity.type
_entity.pdbx_description
1 polymer ?
#
loop_
_entity_poly.entity_id
_entity_poly.type
_entity_poly.pdbx_seq_one_letter_code
_entity_poly.pdbx_strand_id
1 'polypeptide(L)' 'KIGVWLEKPDKPNIRLTDKQILIETVSGEKMEMCKGISRHDFSLGDDEYVLEFIKDKKYPYGNW' A
#
# COMPACT_ATOMS: atom_id res chain seq x y z
N LYS A 1 -26.29 -6.72 0.99
CA LYS A 1 -25.18 -5.93 0.39
C LYS A 1 -24.37 -5.32 1.53
N ILE A 2 -23.05 -5.56 1.60
CA ILE A 2 -22.20 -5.05 2.69
C ILE A 2 -21.75 -3.63 2.33
N GLY A 3 -21.78 -2.72 3.29
CA GLY A 3 -21.20 -1.38 3.17
C GLY A 3 -19.94 -1.29 4.02
N VAL A 4 -18.92 -0.58 3.53
CA VAL A 4 -17.68 -0.32 4.26
C VAL A 4 -17.51 1.19 4.37
N TRP A 5 -17.10 1.66 5.55
CA TRP A 5 -16.84 3.07 5.82
C TRP A 5 -15.44 3.22 6.42
N LEU A 6 -14.70 4.23 5.98
CA LEU A 6 -13.48 4.66 6.66
C LEU A 6 -13.87 5.56 7.83
N GLU A 7 -13.50 5.12 9.02
CA GLU A 7 -13.62 5.92 10.23
C GLU A 7 -12.59 7.05 10.21
N LYS A 8 -13.04 8.24 10.56
CA LYS A 8 -12.18 9.41 10.71
C LYS A 8 -12.51 10.09 12.03
N PRO A 9 -11.56 10.22 12.97
CA PRO A 9 -11.78 11.01 14.17
C PRO A 9 -12.20 12.43 13.78
N ASP A 10 -13.21 12.95 14.47
CA ASP A 10 -13.71 14.33 14.34
C ASP A 10 -14.34 14.70 12.97
N LYS A 11 -14.57 13.73 12.08
CA LYS A 11 -15.24 13.97 10.79
C LYS A 11 -16.25 12.86 10.46
N PRO A 12 -17.25 13.12 9.60
CA PRO A 12 -18.16 12.07 9.15
C PRO A 12 -17.42 10.91 8.48
N ASN A 13 -17.87 9.70 8.77
CA ASN A 13 -17.34 8.47 8.17
C ASN A 13 -17.52 8.50 6.65
N ILE A 14 -16.46 8.15 5.91
CA ILE A 14 -16.44 8.20 4.45
C ILE A 14 -16.90 6.83 3.93
N ARG A 15 -18.02 6.80 3.22
CA ARG A 15 -18.52 5.57 2.59
C ARG A 15 -17.62 5.19 1.42
N LEU A 16 -17.13 3.95 1.41
CA LEU A 16 -16.41 3.38 0.28
C LEU A 16 -17.41 2.81 -0.74
N THR A 17 -17.15 3.07 -2.01
CA THR A 17 -17.86 2.46 -3.15
C THR A 17 -17.28 1.08 -3.46
N ASP A 18 -18.04 0.22 -4.16
CA ASP A 18 -17.60 -1.13 -4.52
C ASP A 18 -16.22 -1.16 -5.24
N LYS A 19 -15.85 -0.08 -5.96
CA LYS A 19 -14.52 0.10 -6.57
C LYS A 19 -13.41 0.49 -5.58
N GLN A 20 -13.75 1.19 -4.49
CA GLN A 20 -12.81 1.61 -3.45
C GLN A 20 -12.63 0.55 -2.36
N ILE A 21 -13.59 -0.38 -2.23
CA ILE A 21 -13.51 -1.56 -1.35
C ILE A 21 -12.57 -2.62 -1.93
N LEU A 22 -12.26 -2.54 -3.24
CA LEU A 22 -11.15 -3.25 -3.83
C LEU A 22 -9.84 -2.67 -3.27
N ILE A 23 -9.48 -3.16 -2.08
CA ILE A 23 -8.19 -2.87 -1.44
C ILE A 23 -7.18 -3.77 -2.14
N GLU A 24 -6.63 -3.28 -3.24
CA GLU A 24 -5.46 -3.88 -3.85
C GLU A 24 -4.23 -3.37 -3.11
N THR A 25 -3.55 -4.28 -2.40
CA THR A 25 -2.24 -3.96 -1.83
C THR A 25 -1.26 -3.85 -2.98
N VAL A 26 -0.77 -2.64 -3.21
CA VAL A 26 0.23 -2.34 -4.24
C VAL A 26 1.57 -2.01 -3.59
N SER A 27 2.67 -2.44 -4.22
CA SER A 27 4.05 -2.20 -3.79
C SER A 27 4.91 -1.66 -4.94
N GLY A 28 6.07 -1.10 -4.59
CA GLY A 28 7.06 -0.59 -5.55
C GLY A 28 6.49 0.41 -6.54
N GLU A 29 6.77 0.21 -7.82
CA GLU A 29 6.31 1.09 -8.91
C GLU A 29 4.80 1.26 -8.98
N LYS A 30 4.00 0.34 -8.44
CA LYS A 30 2.52 0.44 -8.44
C LYS A 30 1.98 1.36 -7.34
N MET A 31 2.82 1.85 -6.42
CA MET A 31 2.42 2.70 -5.30
C MET A 31 2.33 4.19 -5.71
N GLU A 32 1.44 4.51 -6.66
CA GLU A 32 1.29 5.85 -7.24
C GLU A 32 1.06 6.95 -6.19
N MET A 33 0.33 6.64 -5.12
CA MET A 33 0.02 7.60 -4.05
C MET A 33 1.25 8.15 -3.31
N CYS A 34 2.37 7.41 -3.31
CA CYS A 34 3.58 7.80 -2.59
C CYS A 34 4.62 8.48 -3.50
N LYS A 35 4.45 8.38 -4.84
CA LYS A 35 5.37 8.96 -5.82
C LYS A 35 5.35 10.49 -5.75
N GLY A 36 6.53 11.08 -5.63
CA GLY A 36 6.68 12.55 -5.53
C GLY A 36 6.25 13.16 -4.19
N ILE A 37 5.66 12.38 -3.27
CA ILE A 37 5.37 12.79 -1.90
C ILE A 37 6.50 12.34 -0.96
N SER A 38 6.96 11.10 -1.12
CA SER A 38 8.10 10.58 -0.39
C SER A 38 9.41 10.97 -1.09
N ARG A 39 10.51 11.11 -0.33
CA ARG A 39 11.86 11.31 -0.90
C ARG A 39 12.44 10.07 -1.56
N HIS A 40 11.76 8.92 -1.43
CA HIS A 40 12.21 7.66 -1.99
C HIS A 40 11.70 7.51 -3.42
N ASP A 41 12.60 7.14 -4.31
CA ASP A 41 12.29 6.85 -5.72
C ASP A 41 11.96 5.37 -5.89
N PHE A 42 10.66 5.07 -5.90
CA PHE A 42 10.16 3.71 -6.08
C PHE A 42 10.44 3.09 -7.46
N SER A 43 11.01 3.85 -8.41
CA SER A 43 11.40 3.35 -9.74
C SER A 43 12.84 2.80 -9.78
N LEU A 44 13.67 3.12 -8.80
CA LEU A 44 15.08 2.71 -8.79
C LEU A 44 15.33 1.34 -8.15
N GLY A 45 14.29 0.62 -7.78
CA GLY A 45 14.40 -0.61 -7.01
C GLY A 45 15.01 -0.36 -5.63
N ASP A 46 14.97 -1.39 -4.78
CA ASP A 46 15.68 -1.35 -3.50
C ASP A 46 17.17 -1.66 -3.72
N ASP A 47 18.02 -1.17 -2.82
CA ASP A 47 19.43 -1.53 -2.85
C ASP A 47 19.64 -3.05 -2.65
N GLU A 48 20.77 -3.58 -3.12
CA GLU A 48 21.05 -5.02 -3.10
C GLU A 48 20.99 -5.59 -1.66
N TYR A 49 21.41 -4.80 -0.67
CA TYR A 49 21.34 -5.18 0.73
C TYR A 49 19.89 -5.38 1.21
N VAL A 50 18.98 -4.46 0.87
CA VAL A 50 17.56 -4.55 1.21
C VAL A 50 16.94 -5.77 0.51
N LEU A 51 17.24 -5.98 -0.77
CA LEU A 51 16.76 -7.16 -1.52
C LEU A 51 17.22 -8.47 -0.86
N GLU A 52 18.48 -8.56 -0.42
CA GLU A 52 18.98 -9.72 0.31
C GLU A 52 18.33 -9.89 1.69
N PHE A 53 18.05 -8.78 2.38
CA PHE A 53 17.40 -8.81 3.69
C PHE A 53 15.95 -9.31 3.64
N ILE A 54 15.23 -9.03 2.54
CA ILE A 54 13.81 -9.39 2.40
C ILE A 54 13.56 -10.75 1.72
N LYS A 55 14.48 -11.23 0.87
CA LYS A 55 14.24 -12.39 -0.03
C LYS A 55 13.77 -13.68 0.67
N ASP A 56 14.24 -13.94 1.88
CA ASP A 56 13.94 -15.18 2.63
C ASP A 56 12.90 -14.98 3.74
N LYS A 57 12.24 -13.82 3.78
CA LYS A 57 11.28 -13.47 4.83
C LYS A 57 9.85 -13.76 4.41
N LYS A 58 9.09 -14.38 5.32
CA LYS A 58 7.65 -14.62 5.14
C LYS A 58 6.87 -13.52 5.84
N TYR A 59 6.21 -12.66 5.07
CA TYR A 59 5.37 -11.62 5.62
C TYR A 59 3.91 -12.09 5.75
N PRO A 60 3.15 -11.58 6.74
CA PRO A 60 1.74 -11.93 6.93
C PRO A 60 0.86 -11.65 5.70
N TYR A 61 1.30 -10.73 4.83
CA TYR A 61 0.57 -10.25 3.67
C TYR A 61 1.10 -10.80 2.33
N GLY A 62 2.00 -11.78 2.35
CA GLY A 62 2.58 -12.39 1.14
C GLY A 62 4.10 -12.23 1.05
N ASN A 63 4.62 -12.36 -0.16
CA ASN A 63 6.02 -12.05 -0.47
C ASN A 63 6.12 -10.56 -0.82
N TRP A 64 7.22 -9.92 -0.43
CA TRP A 64 7.51 -8.51 -0.75
C TRP A 64 7.91 -8.37 -2.22
#